data_AF-A0A7C3G3T2-F1
#
_entry.id   AF-A0A7C3G3T2-F1
#
_cell.length_a   1.000
_cell.length_b   1.000
_cell.length_c   1.000
_cell.angle_alpha   90.00
_cell.angle_beta   90.00
_cell.angle_gamma   90.00
#
_symmetry.space_group_name_H-M   'P 1'
#
loop_
_entity.id
_entity.type
_entity.pdbx_description
1 polymer ?
#
loop_
_entity_poly.entity_id
_entity_poly.type
_entity_poly.pdbx_seq_one_letter_code
_entity_poly.pdbx_strand_id
1 'polypeptide(L)' 'MTTDVNKIKEMAGKIALIRKEVLELKAMSGGNQSVDKNVDRILSSIKMLEINITDAAEIL' A
#
# COMPACT_ATOMS: atom_id res chain seq x y z
N MET A 1 -24.08 1.08 -6.26
CA MET A 1 -23.13 2.10 -6.75
C MET A 1 -22.08 1.35 -7.55
N THR A 2 -22.00 1.55 -8.86
CA THR A 2 -21.01 0.85 -9.71
C THR A 2 -19.66 1.50 -9.48
N THR A 3 -18.73 0.78 -8.86
CA THR A 3 -17.35 1.24 -8.73
C THR A 3 -16.70 1.22 -10.11
N ASP A 4 -16.08 2.32 -10.51
CA ASP A 4 -15.42 2.44 -11.81
C ASP A 4 -14.09 1.67 -11.79
N VAL A 5 -13.99 0.63 -12.63
CA VAL A 5 -12.80 -0.23 -12.77
C VAL A 5 -11.54 0.59 -13.05
N ASN A 6 -11.64 1.72 -13.77
CA ASN A 6 -10.48 2.59 -14.02
C ASN A 6 -9.99 3.24 -12.72
N LYS A 7 -10.90 3.65 -11.83
CA LYS A 7 -10.53 4.20 -10.51
C LYS A 7 -9.87 3.15 -9.62
N ILE A 8 -10.29 1.89 -9.70
CA ILE A 8 -9.63 0.79 -8.97
C ILE A 8 -8.21 0.57 -9.47
N LYS A 9 -7.99 0.59 -10.79
CA LYS A 9 -6.65 0.50 -11.37
C LYS A 9 -5.76 1.67 -10.95
N GLU A 10 -6.31 2.89 -10.94
CA GLU A 10 -5.60 4.08 -10.45
C GLU A 10 -5.22 3.96 -8.97
N MET A 11 -6.13 3.45 -8.13
CA MET A 11 -5.86 3.18 -6.71
C MET A 11 -4.75 2.14 -6.55
N ALA A 12 -4.80 1.03 -7.27
CA ALA A 12 -3.75 0.02 -7.25
C ALA A 12 -2.37 0.60 -7.60
N GLY A 13 -2.31 1.46 -8.63
CA GLY A 13 -1.09 2.18 -9.00
C GLY A 13 -0.57 3.09 -7.88
N LYS A 14 -1.46 3.87 -7.25
CA LYS A 14 -1.08 4.73 -6.11
C LYS A 14 -0.59 3.95 -4.91
N ILE A 15 -1.21 2.82 -4.59
CA ILE A 15 -0.81 1.93 -3.49
C ILE A 15 0.59 1.38 -3.73
N ALA A 16 0.88 0.95 -4.97
CA ALA A 16 2.21 0.47 -5.35
C ALA A 16 3.29 1.57 -5.18
N LEU A 17 2.99 2.81 -5.55
CA LEU A 17 3.89 3.95 -5.33
C LEU A 17 4.14 4.19 -3.83
N ILE A 18 3.09 4.23 -3.01
CA ILE A 18 3.21 4.43 -1.55
C ILE A 18 4.05 3.30 -0.93
N ARG A 19 3.84 2.05 -1.35
CA ARG A 19 4.65 0.91 -0.89
C ARG A 19 6.13 1.13 -1.15
N LYS A 20 6.48 1.63 -2.34
CA LYS A 20 7.87 1.92 -2.71
C LYS A 20 8.48 3.00 -1.80
N GLU A 21 7.80 4.13 -1.64
CA GLU A 21 8.25 5.24 -0.77
C GLU A 21 8.47 4.76 0.69
N VAL A 22 7.57 3.92 1.21
CA VAL A 22 7.69 3.38 2.58
C VAL A 22 8.88 2.42 2.72
N LEU A 23 9.22 1.64 1.69
CA LEU A 23 10.42 0.81 1.69
C LEU A 23 11.70 1.66 1.63
N GLU A 24 11.68 2.78 0.90
CA GLU A 24 12.80 3.73 0.88
C GLU A 24 13.02 4.35 2.27
N LEU A 25 11.94 4.69 3.00
CA LEU A 25 12.05 5.11 4.41
C LEU A 25 12.67 4.04 5.31
N LYS A 26 12.40 2.74 5.06
CA LYS A 26 13.09 1.64 5.77
C LYS A 26 14.59 1.66 5.50
N ALA A 27 14.98 1.80 4.23
CA ALA A 27 16.39 1.82 3.84
C ALA A 27 17.14 3.03 4.44
N MET A 28 16.44 4.16 4.60
CA MET A 28 16.95 5.37 5.21
C MET A 28 16.97 5.34 6.75
N SER A 29 16.34 4.33 7.40
CA SER A 29 16.12 4.34 8.84
C SER A 29 17.41 4.28 9.67
N GLY A 30 18.51 3.79 9.09
CA GLY A 30 19.79 3.61 9.77
C GLY A 30 19.71 2.67 10.97
N GLY A 31 18.73 1.76 11.02
CA GLY A 31 18.49 0.86 12.14
C GLY A 31 17.74 1.50 13.32
N ASN A 32 17.11 2.67 13.12
CA ASN A 32 16.23 3.25 14.12
C ASN A 32 15.00 2.36 14.33
N GLN A 33 14.97 1.64 15.45
CA GLN A 33 13.93 0.66 15.76
C GLN A 33 12.52 1.25 15.75
N SER A 34 12.34 2.50 16.17
CA SER A 34 11.03 3.16 16.18
C SER A 34 10.56 3.45 14.77
N VAL A 35 11.45 3.91 13.88
CA VAL A 35 11.14 4.11 12.46
C VAL A 35 10.84 2.75 11.82
N ASP A 36 11.69 1.76 12.04
CA ASP A 36 11.53 0.41 11.49
C ASP A 36 10.18 -0.21 11.82
N LYS A 37 9.77 -0.16 13.10
CA LYS A 37 8.46 -0.68 13.54
C LYS A 37 7.30 0.10 12.93
N ASN A 38 7.43 1.41 12.73
CA ASN A 38 6.37 2.20 12.11
C ASN A 38 6.26 1.90 10.62
N VAL A 39 7.38 1.74 9.93
CA VAL A 39 7.40 1.28 8.53
C VAL A 39 6.71 -0.08 8.41
N ASP A 40 7.01 -1.05 9.28
CA ASP A 40 6.40 -2.38 9.21
C ASP A 40 4.87 -2.33 9.41
N ARG A 41 4.38 -1.45 10.30
CA ARG A 41 2.93 -1.20 10.46
C ARG A 41 2.30 -0.59 9.21
N ILE A 42 2.96 0.39 8.60
CA ILE A 42 2.47 1.01 7.37
C ILE A 42 2.41 -0.02 6.24
N LEU A 43 3.46 -0.84 6.07
CA LEU A 43 3.48 -1.91 5.07
C LEU A 43 2.35 -2.93 5.28
N SER A 44 2.00 -3.21 6.54
CA SER A 44 0.88 -4.09 6.87
C SER A 44 -0.47 -3.48 6.45
N SER A 45 -0.69 -2.19 6.72
CA SER A 45 -1.89 -1.48 6.27
C SER A 45 -1.99 -1.38 4.74
N ILE A 46 -0.86 -1.13 4.07
CA ILE A 46 -0.78 -1.14 2.60
C ILE A 46 -1.17 -2.52 2.06
N LYS A 47 -0.68 -3.60 2.67
CA LYS A 47 -1.01 -4.96 2.23
C LYS A 47 -2.50 -5.27 2.35
N MET A 48 -3.15 -4.81 3.42
CA MET A 48 -4.59 -4.93 3.56
C MET A 48 -5.33 -4.16 2.46
N LEU A 49 -4.87 -2.95 2.14
CA LEU A 49 -5.48 -2.15 1.09
C LEU A 49 -5.30 -2.77 -0.31
N GLU A 50 -4.15 -3.39 -0.59
CA GLU A 50 -3.92 -4.18 -1.82
C GLU A 50 -4.94 -5.33 -1.95
N ILE A 51 -5.20 -6.05 -0.85
CA ILE A 51 -6.19 -7.14 -0.82
C ILE A 51 -7.58 -6.57 -1.10
N ASN A 52 -7.99 -5.50 -0.39
CA ASN A 52 -9.32 -4.91 -0.59
C ASN A 52 -9.54 -4.41 -2.02
N ILE A 53 -8.51 -3.86 -2.66
CA ILE A 53 -8.58 -3.40 -4.05
C ILE A 53 -8.59 -4.55 -5.05
N THR A 54 -7.88 -5.65 -4.78
CA THR A 54 -7.91 -6.86 -5.60
C THR A 54 -9.28 -7.51 -5.54
N ASP A 55 -9.83 -7.69 -4.33
CA ASP A 55 -11.17 -8.25 -4.12
C ASP A 55 -12.23 -7.38 -4.82
N ALA A 56 -12.11 -6.06 -4.75
CA ALA A 56 -13.01 -5.14 -5.45
C ALA A 56 -12.89 -5.25 -6.99
N ALA A 57 -11.71 -5.55 -7.52
CA ALA A 57 -11.49 -5.72 -8.95
C ALA A 57 -12.04 -7.05 -9.48
N GLU A 58 -12.09 -8.10 -8.67
CA GLU A 58 -12.64 -9.42 -9.05
C GLU A 58 -14.18 -9.45 -9.08
N ILE A 59 -14.84 -8.55 -8.35
CA ILE A 59 -16.31 -8.47 -8.25
C ILE A 59 -16.94 -7.63 -9.37
N LEU A 60 -16.17 -6.81 -10.09
CA LEU A 60 -16.63 -5.86 -11.12
C LEU A 60 -16.34 -6.36 -12.54
#